data_AF-A0AAD5MA86-F1
#
_entry.id   AF-A0AAD5MA86-F1
#
_cell.length_a   1.000
_cell.length_b   1.000
_cell.length_c   1.000
_cell.angle_alpha   90.00
_cell.angle_beta   90.00
_cell.angle_gamma   90.00
#
_symmetry.space_group_name_H-M   'P 1'
#
loop_
_entity.id
_entity.type
_entity.pdbx_description
1 polymer ?
#
loop_
_entity_poly.entity_id
_entity_poly.type
_entity_poly.pdbx_seq_one_letter_code
_entity_poly.pdbx_strand_id
1 'polypeptide(L)'
;MQEIMPFILKVLDSGDFKCQFEASWAVANLALGGTLKQVLCLLEENAIPILCAALAHSNVDLLNNILETLHTLLNAVSSCCPERFDEVRNSVEENGGLYRMERLQESESDKVYHTACRIITVFFDDEVNEEESKSSEENHLMDYSF
;
A
#
# COMPACT_ATOMS: atom_id res chain seq x y z
N MET A 1 3.40 -7.51 -19.97
CA MET A 1 3.61 -7.45 -18.51
C MET A 1 2.36 -7.91 -17.73
N GLN A 2 1.14 -7.73 -18.26
CA GLN A 2 -0.09 -8.25 -17.63
C GLN A 2 -0.11 -9.78 -17.43
N GLU A 3 0.54 -10.58 -18.28
CA GLU A 3 0.47 -12.04 -18.12
C GLU A 3 1.38 -12.63 -17.01
N ILE A 4 2.41 -11.90 -16.56
CA ILE A 4 3.39 -12.48 -15.60
C ILE A 4 3.06 -12.13 -14.14
N MET A 5 2.38 -11.01 -13.90
CA MET A 5 2.10 -10.54 -12.54
C MET A 5 1.31 -11.54 -11.68
N PRO A 6 0.26 -12.21 -12.19
CA PRO A 6 -0.44 -13.23 -11.41
C PRO A 6 0.48 -14.36 -10.93
N PHE A 7 1.45 -14.75 -11.76
CA PHE A 7 2.42 -15.80 -11.40
C PHE A 7 3.41 -15.31 -10.35
N ILE A 8 3.89 -14.06 -10.46
CA ILE A 8 4.80 -13.49 -9.45
C ILE A 8 4.09 -13.37 -8.10
N LEU A 9 2.84 -12.91 -8.07
CA LEU A 9 2.04 -12.83 -6.85
C LEU A 9 1.80 -14.20 -6.24
N LYS A 10 1.50 -15.22 -7.06
CA LYS A 10 1.36 -16.61 -6.58
C LYS A 10 2.66 -17.15 -5.98
N VAL A 11 3.81 -16.82 -6.57
CA VAL A 11 5.13 -17.20 -6.05
C VAL A 11 5.42 -16.47 -4.73
N LEU A 12 5.04 -15.20 -4.60
CA LEU A 12 5.16 -14.45 -3.35
C LEU A 12 4.29 -15.07 -2.24
N ASP A 13 3.09 -15.52 -2.57
CA ASP A 13 2.15 -16.12 -1.61
C ASP A 13 2.60 -17.50 -1.11
N SER A 14 3.06 -18.37 -2.03
CA SER A 14 3.19 -19.82 -1.74
C SER A 14 4.52 -20.46 -2.16
N GLY A 15 5.46 -19.68 -2.70
CA GLY A 15 6.79 -20.16 -3.06
C GLY A 15 7.62 -20.54 -1.83
N ASP A 16 8.74 -21.23 -2.06
CA ASP A 16 9.74 -21.34 -1.00
C ASP A 16 10.35 -19.96 -0.69
N PHE A 17 11.03 -19.82 0.45
CA PHE A 17 11.55 -18.53 0.89
C PHE A 17 12.43 -17.84 -0.18
N LYS A 18 13.25 -18.59 -0.92
CA LYS A 18 14.11 -17.99 -1.96
C LYS A 18 13.27 -17.43 -3.10
N CYS A 19 12.27 -18.18 -3.54
CA CYS A 19 11.34 -17.73 -4.56
C CYS A 19 10.49 -16.53 -4.10
N GLN A 20 9.99 -16.55 -2.85
CA GLN A 20 9.26 -15.42 -2.27
C GLN A 20 10.12 -14.17 -2.18
N PHE A 21 11.39 -14.32 -1.80
CA PHE A 21 12.35 -13.22 -1.73
C PHE A 21 12.54 -12.56 -3.11
N GLU A 22 12.82 -13.35 -4.14
CA GLU A 22 12.96 -12.82 -5.52
C GLU A 22 11.65 -12.23 -6.05
N ALA A 23 10.50 -12.85 -5.73
CA ALA A 23 9.20 -12.32 -6.09
C ALA A 23 8.94 -10.95 -5.41
N SER A 24 9.33 -10.79 -4.14
CA SER A 24 9.21 -9.50 -3.43
C SER A 24 10.00 -8.40 -4.12
N TRP A 25 11.21 -8.71 -4.62
CA TRP A 25 12.03 -7.78 -5.39
C TRP A 25 11.37 -7.42 -6.73
N ALA A 26 10.83 -8.41 -7.43
CA ALA A 26 10.13 -8.17 -8.70
C ALA A 26 8.91 -7.25 -8.52
N VAL A 27 8.11 -7.47 -7.48
CA VAL A 27 6.95 -6.64 -7.16
C VAL A 27 7.38 -5.22 -6.75
N ALA A 28 8.39 -5.08 -5.89
CA ALA A 28 8.91 -3.77 -5.47
C ALA A 28 9.48 -2.98 -6.65
N ASN A 29 10.19 -3.63 -7.57
CA ASN A 29 10.71 -3.00 -8.77
C ASN A 29 9.59 -2.49 -9.69
N LEU A 30 8.48 -3.24 -9.79
CA LEU A 30 7.31 -2.77 -10.52
C LEU A 30 6.62 -1.59 -9.83
N ALA A 31 6.50 -1.61 -8.50
CA ALA A 31 5.90 -0.51 -7.76
C ALA A 31 6.71 0.80 -7.93
N LEU A 32 8.03 0.73 -7.78
CA LEU A 32 8.91 1.90 -7.74
C LEU A 32 9.37 2.39 -9.12
N GLY A 33 9.46 1.49 -10.10
CA GLY A 33 9.94 1.81 -11.46
C GLY A 33 8.85 1.72 -12.54
N GLY A 34 7.66 1.24 -12.19
CA GLY A 34 6.56 1.08 -13.12
C GLY A 34 5.81 2.38 -13.40
N THR A 35 5.08 2.38 -14.51
CA THR A 35 4.06 3.40 -14.79
C THR A 35 2.87 3.26 -13.85
N LEU A 36 2.11 4.32 -13.64
CA LEU A 36 0.87 4.29 -12.85
C LEU A 36 -0.05 3.12 -13.23
N LYS A 37 -0.25 2.88 -14.53
CA LYS A 37 -1.06 1.76 -15.02
C LYS A 37 -0.53 0.40 -14.56
N GLN A 38 0.79 0.22 -14.51
CA GLN A 38 1.40 -1.03 -14.04
C GLN A 38 1.24 -1.18 -12.53
N VAL A 39 1.37 -0.10 -11.76
CA VAL A 39 1.14 -0.11 -10.31
C VAL A 39 -0.31 -0.46 -10.00
N LEU A 40 -1.27 0.19 -10.66
CA LEU A 40 -2.71 -0.08 -10.47
C LEU A 40 -3.12 -1.50 -10.90
N CYS A 41 -2.39 -2.13 -11.82
CA CYS A 41 -2.58 -3.54 -12.18
C CYS A 41 -2.42 -4.47 -10.95
N LEU A 42 -1.64 -4.09 -9.92
CA LEU A 42 -1.54 -4.89 -8.69
C LEU A 42 -2.88 -5.01 -7.96
N LEU A 43 -3.75 -3.99 -8.04
CA LEU A 43 -5.10 -4.09 -7.49
C LEU A 43 -5.97 -5.05 -8.30
N GLU A 44 -5.89 -4.97 -9.62
CA GLU A 44 -6.65 -5.83 -10.54
C GLU A 44 -6.31 -7.32 -10.32
N GLU A 45 -5.06 -7.60 -9.96
CA GLU A 45 -4.55 -8.95 -9.69
C GLU A 45 -4.68 -9.38 -8.22
N ASN A 46 -5.47 -8.67 -7.40
CA ASN A 46 -5.70 -8.97 -5.98
C ASN A 46 -4.40 -9.09 -5.16
N ALA A 47 -3.45 -8.16 -5.33
CA ALA A 47 -2.18 -8.20 -4.60
C ALA A 47 -2.33 -7.90 -3.09
N ILE A 48 -3.36 -7.16 -2.66
CA ILE A 48 -3.48 -6.67 -1.27
C ILE A 48 -3.43 -7.81 -0.23
N PRO A 49 -4.24 -8.88 -0.31
CA PRO A 49 -4.14 -10.00 0.63
C PRO A 49 -2.74 -10.63 0.69
N ILE A 50 -2.09 -10.78 -0.46
CA ILE A 50 -0.77 -11.41 -0.57
C ILE A 50 0.30 -10.52 0.07
N LEU A 51 0.26 -9.22 -0.18
CA LEU A 51 1.16 -8.25 0.45
C LEU A 51 0.95 -8.21 1.97
N CYS A 52 -0.30 -8.21 2.43
CA CYS A 52 -0.61 -8.24 3.87
C CYS A 52 -0.10 -9.52 4.54
N ALA A 53 -0.25 -10.67 3.89
CA ALA A 53 0.27 -11.95 4.39
C ALA A 53 1.80 -11.93 4.47
N ALA A 54 2.48 -11.35 3.47
CA ALA A 54 3.94 -11.28 3.41
C ALA A 54 4.55 -10.40 4.53
N LEU A 55 3.79 -9.48 5.14
CA LEU A 55 4.24 -8.73 6.32
C LEU A 55 4.48 -9.61 7.56
N ALA A 56 4.08 -10.90 7.55
CA ALA A 56 4.37 -11.84 8.63
C ALA A 56 5.78 -12.44 8.58
N HIS A 57 6.54 -12.21 7.50
CA HIS A 57 7.93 -12.66 7.42
C HIS A 57 8.83 -11.88 8.39
N SER A 58 9.93 -12.50 8.82
CA SER A 58 10.95 -11.87 9.68
C SER A 58 12.15 -11.32 8.92
N ASN A 59 12.24 -11.58 7.61
CA ASN A 59 13.36 -11.10 6.80
C ASN A 59 13.18 -9.60 6.50
N VAL A 60 14.14 -8.80 6.95
CA VAL A 60 14.10 -7.32 6.87
C VAL A 60 14.01 -6.82 5.44
N ASP A 61 14.77 -7.38 4.50
CA ASP A 61 14.78 -6.92 3.12
C ASP A 61 13.47 -7.24 2.40
N LEU A 62 12.92 -8.43 2.62
CA LEU A 62 11.59 -8.81 2.13
C LEU A 62 10.52 -7.87 2.71
N LEU A 63 10.52 -7.63 4.03
CA LEU A 63 9.58 -6.70 4.66
C LEU A 63 9.67 -5.30 4.07
N ASN A 64 10.88 -4.79 3.85
CA ASN A 64 11.08 -3.49 3.20
C ASN A 64 10.49 -3.47 1.79
N ASN A 65 10.69 -4.52 0.98
CA ASN A 65 10.11 -4.61 -0.36
C ASN A 65 8.58 -4.56 -0.32
N ILE A 66 7.96 -5.28 0.62
CA ILE A 66 6.50 -5.33 0.77
C ILE A 66 5.94 -3.99 1.26
N LEU A 67 6.57 -3.39 2.27
CA LEU A 67 6.16 -2.10 2.80
C LEU A 67 6.27 -0.97 1.76
N GLU A 68 7.38 -0.89 1.01
CA GLU A 68 7.52 0.11 -0.06
C GLU A 68 6.52 -0.11 -1.22
N THR A 69 6.21 -1.37 -1.52
CA THR A 69 5.16 -1.72 -2.49
C THR A 69 3.80 -1.23 -2.01
N LEU A 70 3.41 -1.54 -0.77
CA LEU A 70 2.14 -1.11 -0.17
C LEU A 70 2.03 0.42 -0.13
N HIS A 71 3.08 1.11 0.32
CA HIS A 71 3.11 2.57 0.36
C HIS A 71 2.88 3.17 -1.03
N THR A 72 3.59 2.68 -2.04
CA THR A 72 3.50 3.19 -3.41
C THR A 72 2.13 2.92 -4.02
N LEU A 73 1.58 1.73 -3.77
CA LEU A 73 0.25 1.35 -4.23
C LEU A 73 -0.84 2.24 -3.60
N LEU A 74 -0.83 2.40 -2.28
CA LEU A 74 -1.78 3.25 -1.57
C LEU A 74 -1.68 4.71 -2.03
N ASN A 75 -0.46 5.24 -2.20
CA ASN A 75 -0.24 6.58 -2.71
C ASN A 75 -0.76 6.78 -4.15
N ALA A 76 -0.56 5.78 -5.01
CA ALA A 76 -1.06 5.81 -6.39
C ALA A 76 -2.59 5.85 -6.42
N VAL A 77 -3.25 5.07 -5.55
CA VAL A 77 -4.71 5.01 -5.47
C VAL A 77 -5.27 6.30 -4.88
N SER A 78 -4.71 6.81 -3.78
CA SER A 78 -5.18 8.06 -3.16
C SER A 78 -5.09 9.24 -4.14
N SER A 79 -4.05 9.26 -4.97
CA SER A 79 -3.81 10.35 -5.93
C SER A 79 -4.65 10.24 -7.21
N CYS A 80 -4.90 9.02 -7.71
CA CYS A 80 -5.46 8.83 -9.06
C CYS A 80 -6.89 8.29 -9.08
N CYS A 81 -7.33 7.62 -8.01
CA CYS A 81 -8.65 7.02 -7.88
C CYS A 81 -9.15 7.17 -6.42
N PRO A 82 -9.31 8.41 -5.90
CA PRO A 82 -9.70 8.64 -4.52
C PRO A 82 -11.04 7.98 -4.15
N GLU A 83 -11.94 7.81 -5.12
CA GLU A 83 -13.22 7.12 -4.94
C GLU A 83 -13.07 5.62 -4.61
N ARG A 84 -11.92 5.03 -4.91
CA ARG A 84 -11.58 3.62 -4.60
C ARG A 84 -10.66 3.51 -3.39
N PHE A 85 -10.17 4.62 -2.85
CA PHE A 85 -9.16 4.61 -1.81
C PHE A 85 -9.68 3.97 -0.52
N ASP A 86 -10.90 4.31 -0.09
CA ASP A 86 -11.54 3.71 1.08
C ASP A 86 -11.72 2.19 0.94
N GLU A 87 -12.10 1.72 -0.26
CA GLU A 87 -12.22 0.28 -0.55
C GLU A 87 -10.87 -0.43 -0.38
N VAL A 88 -9.80 0.14 -0.92
CA VAL A 88 -8.44 -0.42 -0.80
C VAL A 88 -7.94 -0.38 0.64
N ARG A 89 -8.20 0.72 1.38
CA ARG A 89 -7.85 0.85 2.80
C ARG A 89 -8.54 -0.22 3.63
N ASN A 90 -9.85 -0.37 3.46
CA ASN A 90 -10.63 -1.41 4.14
C ASN A 90 -10.10 -2.82 3.81
N SER A 91 -9.74 -3.07 2.55
CA SER A 91 -9.14 -4.35 2.15
C SER A 91 -7.82 -4.63 2.88
N VAL A 92 -6.97 -3.62 3.08
CA VAL A 92 -5.72 -3.79 3.86
C VAL A 92 -6.03 -4.12 5.32
N GLU A 93 -7.03 -3.47 5.93
CA GLU A 93 -7.44 -3.74 7.31
C GLU A 93 -8.03 -5.15 7.48
N GLU A 94 -8.97 -5.54 6.61
CA GLU A 94 -9.64 -6.84 6.62
C GLU A 94 -8.65 -8.01 6.46
N ASN A 95 -7.58 -7.80 5.68
CA ASN A 95 -6.50 -8.77 5.51
C ASN A 95 -5.43 -8.69 6.61
N GLY A 96 -5.67 -7.93 7.68
CA GLY A 96 -4.81 -7.81 8.85
C GLY A 96 -3.48 -7.10 8.58
N GLY A 97 -3.43 -6.29 7.52
CA GLY A 97 -2.27 -5.50 7.13
C GLY A 97 -1.96 -4.40 8.15
N LEU A 98 -2.98 -3.64 8.57
CA LEU A 98 -2.82 -2.58 9.58
C LEU A 98 -2.21 -3.14 10.89
N TYR A 99 -2.83 -4.19 11.45
CA TYR A 99 -2.32 -4.87 12.64
C TYR A 99 -0.86 -5.34 12.50
N ARG A 100 -0.45 -5.83 11.33
CA ARG A 100 0.94 -6.25 11.09
C ARG A 100 1.87 -5.05 11.02
N MET A 101 1.48 -3.97 10.37
CA MET A 101 2.27 -2.75 10.31
C MET A 101 2.45 -2.12 11.70
N GLU A 102 1.43 -2.14 12.55
CA GLU A 102 1.53 -1.71 13.95
C GLU A 102 2.59 -2.51 14.71
N ARG A 103 2.58 -3.85 14.57
CA ARG A 103 3.63 -4.70 15.18
C ARG A 103 5.02 -4.42 14.63
N LEU A 104 5.14 -4.05 13.35
CA LEU A 104 6.42 -3.70 12.74
C LEU A 104 7.01 -2.39 13.29
N GLN A 105 6.23 -1.60 14.04
CA GLN A 105 6.76 -0.46 14.79
C GLN A 105 7.63 -0.87 16.00
N GLU A 106 7.70 -2.17 16.34
CA GLU A 106 8.62 -2.72 17.35
C GLU A 106 9.88 -3.33 16.71
N SER A 107 10.04 -3.23 15.39
CA SER A 107 11.17 -3.80 14.65
C SER A 107 12.50 -3.15 15.03
N GLU A 108 13.57 -3.96 15.16
CA GLU A 108 14.94 -3.47 15.34
C GLU A 108 15.51 -2.77 14.08
N SER A 109 14.85 -2.95 12.92
CA SER A 109 15.25 -2.26 11.70
C SER A 109 14.56 -0.90 11.61
N ASP A 110 15.36 0.17 11.75
CA ASP A 110 14.89 1.56 11.61
C ASP A 110 14.10 1.78 10.31
N LYS A 111 14.53 1.17 9.20
CA LYS A 111 13.85 1.31 7.91
C LYS A 111 12.45 0.68 7.94
N VAL A 112 12.32 -0.53 8.48
CA VAL A 112 11.02 -1.21 8.61
C VAL A 112 10.11 -0.41 9.53
N TYR A 113 10.63 0.02 10.68
CA TYR A 113 9.93 0.88 11.64
C TYR A 113 9.39 2.15 10.96
N HIS A 114 10.28 2.94 10.35
CA HIS A 114 9.91 4.23 9.76
C HIS A 114 8.94 4.09 8.58
N THR A 115 9.12 3.08 7.72
CA THR A 115 8.19 2.88 6.60
C THR A 115 6.82 2.42 7.11
N ALA A 116 6.74 1.53 8.10
CA ALA A 116 5.47 1.13 8.69
C ALA A 116 4.74 2.31 9.36
N CYS A 117 5.44 3.10 10.16
CA CYS A 117 4.89 4.34 10.75
C CYS A 117 4.38 5.30 9.67
N ARG A 118 5.17 5.53 8.61
CA ARG A 118 4.77 6.40 7.50
C ARG A 118 3.48 5.93 6.84
N ILE A 119 3.32 4.64 6.58
CA ILE A 119 2.09 4.12 5.95
C ILE A 119 0.90 4.34 6.87
N ILE A 120 1.02 4.04 8.15
CA ILE A 120 -0.06 4.20 9.13
C ILE A 120 -0.48 5.67 9.22
N THR A 121 0.47 6.58 9.47
CA THR A 121 0.17 8.01 9.63
C THR A 121 -0.40 8.66 8.37
N VAL A 122 0.05 8.25 7.17
CA VAL A 122 -0.41 8.90 5.92
C VAL A 122 -1.76 8.35 5.46
N PHE A 123 -2.06 7.06 5.68
CA PHE A 123 -3.22 6.43 5.04
C PHE A 123 -4.28 5.89 6.00
N PHE A 124 -3.96 5.69 7.27
CA PHE A 124 -4.85 5.05 8.25
C PHE A 124 -5.10 5.90 9.50
N ASP A 125 -4.46 7.06 9.61
CA ASP A 125 -4.69 8.01 10.70
C ASP A 125 -5.77 9.01 10.29
N ASP A 126 -6.93 8.92 10.94
CA ASP A 126 -8.11 9.73 10.61
C ASP A 126 -7.91 11.23 10.93
N GLU A 127 -7.03 11.57 11.87
CA GLU A 127 -6.78 12.97 12.27
C GLU A 127 -6.13 13.79 11.14
N VAL A 128 -5.37 13.15 10.24
CA VAL A 128 -4.69 13.82 9.11
C VAL A 128 -5.60 13.93 7.88
N ASN A 129 -6.54 13.00 7.70
CA ASN A 129 -7.44 12.95 6.54
C ASN A 129 -8.62 13.94 6.64
N GLU A 130 -8.96 14.44 7.83
CA GLU A 130 -9.98 15.47 8.03
C GLU A 130 -9.53 16.89 7.64
N GLU A 131 -8.23 17.18 7.63
CA GLU A 131 -7.73 18.53 7.28
C GLU A 131 -7.77 18.78 5.77
N GLU A 132 -7.55 17.76 4.94
CA GLU A 132 -7.62 17.88 3.47
C GLU A 132 -9.06 18.04 2.97
N SER A 133 -10.03 17.40 3.64
CA SER A 133 -11.45 17.46 3.28
C SER A 133 -12.12 18.78 3.68
N LYS A 134 -11.63 19.49 4.72
CA LYS A 134 -12.15 20.81 5.13
C LYS A 134 -11.73 21.98 4.22
N SER A 135 -10.71 21.80 3.39
CA SER A 135 -10.21 22.87 2.49
C SER A 135 -11.07 23.11 1.24
N SER A 136 -12.01 22.21 0.94
CA SER A 136 -12.78 22.21 -0.32
C SER A 136 -14.18 22.82 -0.20
N GLU A 137 -14.72 23.02 1.02
CA GLU A 137 -16.13 23.41 1.22
C GLU A 137 -16.36 24.91 1.50
N GLU A 138 -15.31 25.72 1.75
CA GLU A 138 -15.49 27.15 2.07
C GLU A 138 -15.61 28.10 0.87
N ASN A 139 -15.48 27.64 -0.39
CA ASN A 139 -15.54 28.51 -1.57
C ASN A 139 -16.88 28.54 -2.33
N HIS A 140 -17.99 28.10 -1.71
CA HIS A 140 -19.30 28.19 -2.37
C HIS A 140 -20.42 28.87 -1.55
N LEU A 141 -20.10 30.01 -0.92
CA LEU A 141 -21.14 30.92 -0.43
C LEU A 141 -20.75 32.40 -0.60
N MET A 142 -20.80 32.89 -1.84
CA MET A 142 -21.06 34.30 -2.11
C MET A 142 -22.18 34.37 -3.16
N ASP A 143 -23.40 34.20 -2.66
CA ASP A 143 -24.62 34.68 -3.29
C ASP A 143 -24.54 36.21 -3.41
N TYR A 144 -24.52 36.72 -4.63
CA TYR A 144 -24.93 38.09 -4.90
C TYR A 144 -25.96 38.08 -6.02
N SER A 145 -27.21 38.03 -5.59
CA SER A 145 -28.38 38.40 -6.36
C SER A 145 -28.63 39.92 -6.30
N PHE A 146 -28.96 40.48 -7.48
CA PHE A 146 -29.39 41.85 -7.85
C PHE A 146 -28.36 42.96 -7.99
#